data_AF-A0ABD1WPS3-F1
#
_entry.id   AF-A0ABD1WPS3-F1
#
_cell.length_a   1.000
_cell.length_b   1.000
_cell.length_c   1.000
_cell.angle_alpha   90.00
_cell.angle_beta   90.00
_cell.angle_gamma   90.00
#
_symmetry.space_group_name_H-M   'P 1'
#
loop_
_entity.id
_entity.type
_entity.pdbx_description
1 polymer ?
#
loop_
_entity_poly.entity_id
_entity_poly.type
_entity_poly.pdbx_seq_one_letter_code
_entity_poly.pdbx_strand_id
1 'polypeptide(L)'
;MSCVQVQITIFVPRNEDLERDVDPDFKHFLLELRNLKCLQNLLLFHIIPTRIESKHCLVEVNKPTYYTNLCRDAYDEKVRVIEENGEKPLGKVRIIKGDDIIRPNGIICDTERLLIPKYVQQDFNTRRSLRSISTLLSDGAPEFKKCKR
;
A
#
# COMPACT_ATOMS: atom_id res chain seq x y z
N MET A 1 28.52 22.66 -11.53
CA MET A 1 27.25 21.90 -11.49
C MET A 1 27.28 21.04 -10.24
N SER A 2 26.72 21.55 -9.14
CA SER A 2 26.57 20.77 -7.92
C SER A 2 25.53 19.68 -8.18
N CYS A 3 25.98 18.43 -8.25
CA CYS A 3 25.09 17.29 -8.33
C CYS A 3 24.30 17.24 -7.02
N VAL A 4 23.02 17.62 -7.05
CA VAL A 4 22.14 17.47 -5.89
C VAL A 4 22.00 15.98 -5.65
N GLN A 5 22.67 15.46 -4.62
CA GLN A 5 22.48 14.09 -4.18
C GLN A 5 21.08 13.99 -3.56
N VAL A 6 20.16 13.37 -4.29
CA VAL A 6 18.83 13.05 -3.78
C VAL A 6 18.98 11.90 -2.80
N GLN A 7 18.44 12.08 -1.60
CA GLN A 7 18.45 11.06 -0.56
C GLN A 7 17.03 10.50 -0.42
N ILE A 8 16.88 9.19 -0.60
CA ILE A 8 15.58 8.51 -0.53
C ILE A 8 15.58 7.41 0.54
N THR A 9 14.42 7.15 1.12
CA THR A 9 14.19 5.99 1.98
C THR A 9 13.11 5.11 1.35
N ILE A 10 13.36 3.82 1.20
CA ILE A 10 12.43 2.86 0.60
C ILE A 10 12.05 1.83 1.65
N PHE A 11 10.76 1.68 1.89
CA PHE A 11 10.21 0.60 2.72
C PHE A 11 9.91 -0.62 1.86
N VAL A 12 10.59 -1.73 2.13
CA VAL A 12 10.47 -2.95 1.33
C VAL A 12 9.86 -4.05 2.20
N PRO A 13 8.64 -4.52 1.89
CA PRO A 13 8.10 -5.70 2.53
C PRO A 13 8.86 -6.95 2.06
N ARG A 14 9.08 -7.90 2.96
CA ARG A 14 9.66 -9.20 2.60
C ARG A 14 8.67 -10.02 1.78
N ASN A 15 9.16 -10.91 0.94
CA ASN A 15 8.29 -11.77 0.13
C ASN A 15 7.39 -12.64 1.00
N GLU A 16 7.91 -13.16 2.12
CA GLU A 16 7.15 -14.00 3.05
C GLU A 16 6.04 -13.21 3.74
N ASP A 17 6.28 -11.94 3.98
CA ASP A 17 5.32 -11.03 4.60
C ASP A 17 4.24 -10.59 3.61
N LEU A 18 4.62 -10.36 2.35
CA LEU A 18 3.68 -10.09 1.26
C LEU A 18 2.71 -11.24 1.04
N GLU A 19 3.19 -12.48 1.03
CA GLU A 19 2.32 -13.66 0.81
C GLU A 19 1.44 -13.99 2.03
N ARG A 20 1.88 -13.66 3.25
CA ARG A 20 1.12 -13.99 4.48
C ARG A 20 0.09 -12.94 4.88
N ASP A 21 0.44 -11.65 4.75
CA ASP A 21 -0.39 -10.57 5.28
C ASP A 21 -1.32 -9.93 4.22
N VAL A 22 -1.18 -10.29 2.95
CA VAL A 22 -2.02 -9.76 1.86
C VAL A 22 -3.09 -10.76 1.44
N ASP A 23 -4.34 -10.30 1.41
CA ASP A 23 -5.48 -11.07 0.93
C ASP A 23 -5.26 -11.49 -0.56
N PRO A 24 -5.47 -12.77 -0.91
CA PRO A 24 -5.27 -13.24 -2.29
C PRO A 24 -6.14 -12.48 -3.30
N ASP A 25 -7.37 -12.08 -2.95
CA ASP A 25 -8.24 -11.27 -3.81
C ASP A 25 -7.64 -9.88 -4.03
N PHE A 26 -7.01 -9.30 -3.00
CA PHE A 26 -6.31 -8.03 -3.11
C PHE A 26 -5.08 -8.14 -4.01
N LYS A 27 -4.32 -9.22 -3.89
CA LYS A 27 -3.19 -9.52 -4.78
C LYS A 27 -3.63 -9.67 -6.23
N HIS A 28 -4.70 -10.42 -6.49
CA HIS A 28 -5.28 -10.54 -7.83
C HIS A 28 -5.74 -9.19 -8.36
N PHE A 29 -6.41 -8.38 -7.54
CA PHE A 29 -6.84 -7.03 -7.91
C PHE A 29 -5.66 -6.15 -8.33
N LEU A 30 -4.54 -6.15 -7.59
CA LEU A 30 -3.36 -5.36 -7.93
C LEU A 30 -2.69 -5.82 -9.25
N LEU A 31 -2.76 -7.12 -9.55
CA LEU A 31 -2.13 -7.71 -10.75
C LEU A 31 -2.99 -7.59 -12.01
N GLU A 32 -4.26 -7.21 -11.90
CA GLU A 32 -5.09 -6.91 -13.06
C GLU A 32 -4.54 -5.69 -13.83
N LEU A 33 -4.36 -5.83 -15.15
CA LEU A 33 -3.83 -4.78 -16.03
C LEU A 33 -4.59 -3.43 -15.92
N ARG A 34 -5.88 -3.47 -15.59
CA ARG A 34 -6.71 -2.28 -15.42
C ARG A 34 -6.41 -1.51 -14.13
N ASN A 35 -5.79 -2.15 -13.14
CA ASN A 35 -5.54 -1.59 -11.82
C ASN A 35 -4.04 -1.28 -11.61
N LEU A 36 -3.24 -1.25 -12.68
CA LEU A 36 -1.80 -0.90 -12.62
C LEU A 36 -1.55 0.47 -11.98
N LYS A 37 -2.48 1.41 -12.10
CA LYS A 37 -2.39 2.71 -11.40
C LYS A 37 -2.40 2.52 -9.87
N CYS A 38 -3.20 1.58 -9.36
CA CYS A 38 -3.21 1.24 -7.93
C CYS A 38 -1.88 0.64 -7.51
N LEU A 39 -1.31 -0.27 -8.32
CA LEU A 39 0.00 -0.86 -8.06
C LEU A 39 1.12 0.20 -8.08
N GLN A 40 1.09 1.12 -9.04
CA GLN A 40 2.06 2.22 -9.11
C GLN A 40 1.96 3.12 -7.87
N ASN A 41 0.74 3.51 -7.48
CA ASN A 41 0.52 4.34 -6.29
C ASN A 41 0.93 3.63 -5.00
N LEU A 42 0.67 2.31 -4.91
CA LEU A 42 1.14 1.47 -3.82
C LEU A 42 2.68 1.51 -3.74
N LEU A 43 3.39 1.29 -4.84
CA LEU A 43 4.85 1.35 -4.86
C LEU A 43 5.40 2.73 -4.48
N LEU A 44 4.82 3.80 -5.02
CA LEU A 44 5.23 5.18 -4.70
C LEU A 44 4.98 5.54 -3.23
N PHE A 45 3.96 4.94 -2.60
CA PHE A 45 3.66 5.17 -1.19
C PHE A 45 4.75 4.63 -0.25
N HIS A 46 5.52 3.63 -0.70
CA HIS A 46 6.63 3.06 0.06
C HIS A 46 7.93 3.86 -0.08
N ILE A 47 7.97 4.85 -0.97
CA ILE A 47 9.17 5.66 -1.23
C ILE A 47 9.01 7.03 -0.58
N ILE A 48 10.00 7.39 0.23
CA ILE A 48 10.05 8.65 0.97
C ILE A 48 11.25 9.46 0.44
N PRO A 49 11.04 10.69 -0.09
CA PRO A 49 12.08 11.50 -0.69
C PRO A 49 12.94 12.25 0.34
N THR A 50 12.97 11.76 1.58
CA THR A 50 13.80 12.27 2.66
C THR A 50 14.60 11.12 3.26
N ARG A 51 15.81 11.42 3.70
CA ARG A 51 16.64 10.43 4.39
C ARG A 51 16.18 10.29 5.81
N ILE A 52 15.76 9.08 6.17
CA ILE A 52 15.44 8.73 7.55
C ILE A 52 16.74 8.21 8.18
N GLU A 53 17.65 9.11 8.56
CA GLU A 53 18.89 8.75 9.23
C GLU A 53 18.70 8.68 10.75
N SER A 54 18.53 7.51 11.36
CA SER A 54 18.67 7.37 12.82
C SER A 54 18.85 5.90 13.28
N LYS A 55 19.95 5.18 12.98
CA LYS A 55 20.27 3.84 13.56
C LYS A 55 19.11 2.78 13.67
N HIS A 56 18.31 2.38 12.69
CA HIS A 56 18.38 2.47 11.23
C HIS A 56 17.02 2.63 10.54
N CYS A 57 15.93 2.52 11.27
CA CYS A 57 14.60 3.00 10.91
C CYS A 57 13.73 3.08 12.19
N LEU A 58 14.41 3.20 13.34
CA LEU A 58 13.79 3.26 14.67
C LEU A 58 13.25 4.66 14.88
N VAL A 59 11.94 4.76 15.03
CA VAL A 59 11.30 5.96 15.53
C VAL A 59 11.31 5.89 17.04
N GLU A 60 11.80 6.93 17.72
CA GLU A 60 11.79 7.03 19.18
C GLU A 60 10.48 6.47 19.77
N VAL A 61 10.62 5.53 20.71
CA VAL A 61 9.58 4.68 21.34
C VAL A 61 8.32 5.44 21.82
N ASN A 62 8.28 6.77 21.80
CA ASN A 62 7.18 7.57 22.32
C ASN A 62 6.67 8.66 21.37
N LYS A 63 7.17 8.76 20.12
CA LYS A 63 6.74 9.81 19.18
C LYS A 63 6.52 9.26 17.77
N PRO A 64 5.26 9.06 17.33
CA PRO A 64 5.01 8.69 15.93
C PRO A 64 5.54 9.79 15.00
N THR A 65 6.41 9.39 14.06
CA THR A 65 6.93 10.32 13.04
C THR A 65 6.12 10.14 11.76
N TYR A 66 5.73 11.27 11.17
CA TYR A 66 4.95 11.31 9.94
C TYR A 66 5.84 11.75 8.79
N TYR A 67 5.92 10.91 7.76
CA TYR A 67 6.71 11.20 6.57
C TYR A 67 5.81 11.36 5.34
N THR A 68 6.18 12.31 4.49
CA THR A 68 5.52 12.50 3.19
C THR A 68 6.11 11.50 2.19
N ASN A 69 5.27 10.67 1.57
CA ASN A 69 5.68 9.75 0.51
C ASN A 69 5.65 10.41 -0.88
N LEU A 70 6.11 9.69 -1.91
CA LEU A 70 6.09 10.13 -3.31
C LEU A 70 4.75 9.94 -4.02
N CYS A 71 3.75 9.32 -3.39
CA CYS A 71 2.46 9.09 -4.01
C CYS A 71 1.65 10.39 -4.08
N ARG A 72 1.61 11.01 -5.27
CA ARG A 72 0.90 12.28 -5.49
C ARG A 72 -0.60 12.17 -5.25
N ASP A 73 -1.19 11.01 -5.55
CA ASP A 73 -2.62 10.75 -5.39
C ASP A 73 -3.02 10.53 -3.91
N ALA A 74 -2.05 10.37 -3.01
CA ALA A 74 -2.27 10.17 -1.58
C ALA A 74 -2.31 11.51 -0.82
N TYR A 75 -3.16 12.45 -1.26
CA TYR A 75 -3.13 13.91 -1.03
C TYR A 75 -3.01 14.46 0.41
N ASP A 76 -2.97 13.64 1.46
CA ASP A 76 -2.48 14.03 2.81
C ASP A 76 -2.13 12.77 3.64
N GLU A 77 -1.94 11.64 2.97
CA GLU A 77 -1.71 10.37 3.63
C GLU A 77 -0.22 10.26 3.94
N LYS A 78 0.14 10.66 5.15
CA LYS A 78 1.51 10.56 5.65
C LYS A 78 1.77 9.15 6.15
N VAL A 79 2.96 8.64 5.83
CA VAL A 79 3.44 7.37 6.33
C VAL A 79 3.78 7.55 7.80
N ARG A 80 3.00 6.90 8.67
CA ARG A 80 3.22 6.92 10.11
C ARG A 80 4.14 5.76 10.47
N VAL A 81 5.33 6.10 10.95
CA VAL A 81 6.34 5.14 11.40
C VAL A 81 6.36 5.14 12.93
N ILE A 82 6.27 3.95 13.54
CA ILE A 82 6.29 3.76 15.00
C ILE A 82 7.10 2.51 15.33
N GLU A 83 7.90 2.56 16.41
CA GLU A 83 8.46 1.39 17.08
C GLU A 83 7.45 0.92 18.16
N GLU A 84 6.82 -0.24 17.98
CA GLU A 84 5.75 -0.74 18.87
C GLU A 84 6.10 -2.17 19.34
N ASN A 85 6.15 -2.40 20.65
CA ASN A 85 6.61 -3.65 21.29
C ASN A 85 5.48 -4.69 21.50
N GLY A 86 4.31 -4.46 20.90
CA GLY A 86 3.15 -5.33 21.02
C GLY A 86 1.84 -4.65 20.59
N GLU A 87 1.08 -5.37 19.76
CA GLU A 87 -0.27 -5.11 19.24
C GLU A 87 -0.46 -4.22 17.99
N LYS A 88 -1.35 -4.71 17.12
CA LYS A 88 -1.52 -4.38 15.69
C LYS A 88 -2.56 -3.28 15.46
N PRO A 89 -2.20 -2.22 14.72
CA PRO A 89 -3.19 -1.47 13.96
C PRO A 89 -2.86 -1.37 12.46
N LEU A 90 -3.92 -1.43 11.64
CA LEU A 90 -3.90 -1.31 10.18
C LEU A 90 -3.50 0.11 9.76
N GLY A 91 -2.57 0.25 8.81
CA GLY A 91 -2.12 1.56 8.29
C GLY A 91 -0.92 2.19 9.02
N LYS A 92 -0.21 1.43 9.87
CA LYS A 92 1.10 1.81 10.41
C LYS A 92 2.22 0.99 9.79
N VAL A 93 3.39 1.59 9.59
CA VAL A 93 4.61 0.86 9.23
C VAL A 93 5.21 0.27 10.50
N ARG A 94 5.25 -1.06 10.59
CA ARG A 94 6.09 -1.77 11.54
C ARG A 94 7.41 -2.10 10.84
N ILE A 95 8.49 -1.54 11.37
CA ILE A 95 9.83 -1.72 10.82
C ILE A 95 10.48 -2.87 11.57
N ILE A 96 10.98 -3.86 10.83
CA ILE A 96 11.75 -4.95 11.41
C ILE A 96 13.15 -4.40 11.72
N LYS A 97 13.53 -4.43 12.99
CA LYS A 97 14.89 -4.08 13.39
C LYS A 97 15.86 -5.13 12.86
N GLY A 98 16.76 -4.76 11.95
CA GLY A 98 17.99 -5.54 11.74
C GLY A 98 18.59 -5.61 10.33
N ASP A 99 17.82 -5.41 9.26
CA ASP A 99 18.29 -5.67 7.87
C ASP A 99 18.29 -4.42 6.98
N ASP A 100 18.45 -3.25 7.57
CA ASP A 100 18.42 -1.99 6.82
C ASP A 100 19.70 -1.82 5.96
N ILE A 101 19.53 -1.69 4.65
CA ILE A 101 20.63 -1.53 3.70
C ILE A 101 20.91 -0.05 3.50
N ILE A 102 22.09 0.39 3.96
CA ILE A 102 22.55 1.77 3.78
C ILE A 102 23.23 1.90 2.42
N ARG A 103 22.80 2.87 1.63
CA ARG A 103 23.44 3.27 0.37
C ARG A 103 23.85 4.74 0.45
N PRO A 104 24.85 5.17 -0.34
CA PRO A 104 25.30 6.57 -0.34
C PRO A 104 24.19 7.57 -0.73
N ASN A 105 23.20 7.13 -1.51
CA ASN A 105 22.08 7.97 -1.98
C ASN A 105 20.74 7.63 -1.29
N GLY A 106 20.73 6.80 -0.24
CA GLY A 106 19.47 6.41 0.39
C GLY A 106 19.55 5.22 1.33
N ILE A 107 18.41 4.85 1.89
CA ILE A 107 18.27 3.75 2.85
C ILE A 107 17.14 2.84 2.39
N ILE A 108 17.35 1.54 2.48
CA ILE A 108 16.30 0.53 2.27
C ILE A 108 16.00 -0.05 3.64
N CYS A 109 14.76 0.04 4.09
CA CYS A 109 14.31 -0.53 5.35
C CYS A 109 13.34 -1.68 5.09
N ASP A 110 13.58 -2.81 5.74
CA ASP A 110 12.68 -3.96 5.69
C ASP A 110 11.45 -3.71 6.57
N THR A 111 10.27 -4.00 6.03
CA THR A 111 9.00 -3.90 6.75
C THR A 111 8.33 -5.25 6.87
N GLU A 112 7.65 -5.47 8.01
CA GLU A 112 6.88 -6.70 8.23
C GLU A 112 5.64 -6.79 7.34
N ARG A 113 5.21 -5.66 6.76
CA ARG A 113 3.92 -5.56 6.08
C ARG A 113 4.00 -4.60 4.91
N LEU A 114 3.19 -4.92 3.91
CA LEU A 114 2.89 -4.02 2.80
C LEU A 114 2.05 -2.85 3.30
N LEU A 115 2.45 -1.64 2.96
CA LEU A 115 1.71 -0.41 3.25
C LEU A 115 0.67 -0.17 2.16
N ILE A 116 -0.60 -0.16 2.55
CA ILE A 116 -1.70 0.04 1.60
C ILE A 116 -2.27 1.45 1.80
N PRO A 117 -2.15 2.34 0.79
CA PRO A 117 -2.81 3.65 0.81
C PRO A 117 -4.32 3.50 0.96
N LYS A 118 -4.96 4.40 1.71
CA LYS A 118 -6.42 4.46 1.87
C LYS A 118 -7.15 4.46 0.53
N TYR A 119 -6.63 5.21 -0.44
CA TYR A 119 -7.20 5.28 -1.79
C TYR A 119 -7.21 3.91 -2.48
N VAL A 120 -6.11 3.16 -2.42
CA VAL A 120 -6.00 1.82 -3.02
C VAL A 120 -6.95 0.84 -2.31
N GLN A 121 -7.04 0.92 -0.98
CA GLN A 121 -7.98 0.11 -0.20
C GLN A 121 -9.44 0.41 -0.58
N GLN A 122 -9.77 1.69 -0.79
CA GLN A 122 -11.11 2.11 -1.19
C GLN A 122 -11.46 1.64 -2.61
N ASP A 123 -10.53 1.70 -3.55
CA ASP A 123 -10.72 1.20 -4.92
C ASP A 123 -10.94 -0.32 -4.92
N PHE A 124 -10.18 -1.08 -4.12
CA PHE A 124 -10.41 -2.51 -3.93
C PHE A 124 -11.81 -2.79 -3.35
N ASN A 125 -12.19 -2.09 -2.28
CA ASN A 125 -13.49 -2.28 -1.63
C ASN A 125 -14.65 -1.95 -2.56
N THR A 126 -14.52 -0.87 -3.34
CA THR A 126 -15.53 -0.46 -4.34
C THR A 126 -15.69 -1.55 -5.40
N ARG A 127 -14.59 -2.14 -5.88
CA ARG A 127 -14.62 -3.20 -6.90
C ARG A 127 -15.19 -4.50 -6.37
N ARG A 128 -14.86 -4.86 -5.13
CA ARG A 128 -15.45 -6.01 -4.44
C ARG A 128 -16.95 -5.82 -4.27
N SER A 129 -17.38 -4.65 -3.81
CA SER A 129 -18.81 -4.31 -3.68
C SER A 129 -19.55 -4.39 -5.02
N LEU A 130 -18.96 -3.88 -6.11
CA LEU A 130 -19.56 -3.97 -7.44
C LEU A 130 -19.66 -5.42 -7.96
N ARG A 131 -18.67 -6.28 -7.68
CA ARG A 131 -18.77 -7.72 -8.01
C ARG A 131 -19.90 -8.40 -7.22
N SER A 132 -20.02 -8.12 -5.92
CA SER A 132 -21.09 -8.64 -5.07
C SER A 132 -22.49 -8.18 -5.49
N ILE A 133 -22.60 -6.96 -6.05
CA ILE A 133 -23.86 -6.43 -6.58
C ILE A 133 -24.16 -7.00 -7.98
N SER A 134 -23.14 -7.22 -8.81
CA SER A 134 -23.30 -7.82 -10.14
C SER A 134 -23.79 -9.28 -10.09
N THR A 135 -23.53 -10.00 -9.00
CA THR A 135 -24.07 -11.35 -8.78
C THR A 135 -25.57 -11.37 -8.44
N LEU A 136 -26.20 -10.21 -8.20
CA LEU A 136 -27.65 -10.10 -7.96
C LEU A 136 -28.46 -9.69 -9.19
N LEU A 137 -27.84 -9.51 -10.36
CA LEU A 137 -28.53 -9.14 -11.59
C LEU A 137 -28.28 -10.17 -12.70
N SER A 138 -28.94 -11.31 -12.55
CA SER A 138 -29.39 -12.17 -13.66
C SER A 138 -30.52 -13.07 -13.16
N ASP A 139 -31.64 -12.48 -12.72
CA ASP A 139 -32.89 -13.22 -12.63
C ASP A 139 -33.93 -12.58 -13.56
N GLY A 140 -34.39 -13.38 -14.51
CA GLY A 140 -35.60 -13.15 -15.31
C GLY A 140 -35.59 -12.00 -16.32
N ALA A 141 -35.05 -12.23 -17.52
CA ALA A 141 -35.57 -11.52 -18.69
C ALA A 141 -37.06 -11.91 -18.86
N PRO A 142 -38.01 -10.96 -18.94
CA PRO A 142 -39.42 -11.32 -19.09
C PRO A 142 -39.67 -11.89 -20.49
N GLU A 143 -40.19 -13.12 -20.54
CA GLU A 143 -40.65 -13.73 -21.80
C GLU A 143 -41.85 -12.93 -22.36
N PHE A 144 -41.63 -12.22 -23.46
CA PHE A 144 -42.69 -11.59 -24.23
C PHE A 144 -43.54 -12.67 -24.92
N LYS A 145 -44.70 -13.01 -24.34
CA LYS A 145 -45.70 -13.83 -25.03
C LYS A 145 -46.29 -13.04 -26.21
N LYS A 146 -45.96 -13.46 -27.43
CA LYS A 146 -46.57 -12.97 -28.67
C LYS A 146 -48.07 -13.28 -28.65
N CYS A 147 -48.90 -12.23 -28.60
CA CYS A 147 -50.33 -12.35 -28.89
C CYS A 147 -50.49 -12.60 -30.40
N LYS A 148 -50.96 -13.78 -30.78
CA LYS A 148 -51.30 -14.13 -32.17
C LYS A 148 -52.58 -13.37 -32.54
N ARG A 149 -52.52 -12.63 -33.65
CA ARG A 149 -53.69 -12.00 -34.30
C ARG A 149 -54.63 -13.05 -34.86
#